data_AF-A0A519K8F5-F1
#
_entry.id   AF-A0A519K8F5-F1
#
_cell.length_a   1.000
_cell.length_b   1.000
_cell.length_c   1.000
_cell.angle_alpha   90.00
_cell.angle_beta   90.00
_cell.angle_gamma   90.00
#
_symmetry.space_group_name_H-M   'P 1'
#
loop_
_entity.id
_entity.type
_entity.pdbx_description
1 polymer ?
#
loop_
_entity_poly.entity_id
_entity_poly.type
_entity_poly.pdbx_seq_one_letter_code
_entity_poly.pdbx_strand_id
1 'polypeptide(L)'
;TRDIRWDRKITAINGSTITLDVPLTTALDAKFGGATVSKYDWNGRINNAGVENLKIESDFHKENIKDEYHRWTAICLENAQDAWVRQVVFEHFAGSAVNVLETSKRITVEDCKSFAPISEIGGERRNTFLTTGQQTLFQRLYAEFGYHDFAVGFCAPGPNVFVQCQSYLPFSFSGAIDSWASGVLFDIVNVDGQALSYLNRGQDGQGAGWTAANSVFWQCSAARVDNPQPPAAQNWAFGTWAQFSGNGYWDMSNEQIQPRSLYYAQLKDRLGNEVEGRTFLLPVETEASSSPPVDVAQKLTKLAYKPALTISEYIDSATERNKISTDVNQAKSIEKIGVEKVIQPTLAEAMTIKNGWLVRGNEVVVGNRQDVPWWNGSARPYGLKKTKFHATRFVPSREGNGLTDDLSEITDSMQNGSVKVLDHNYGLWYDRRRDDHERIRRMDGEVWAPFYELPFARSGQEKAWDGLSKYDITKYNLWYWDRLKTFATLADQKSLVLIHQNYFQHNIIEAGAHYADFPWRTANNINNTGFPEPVPYAGDKRIFMAEQFYDISNENRKAIHKAYIRKCLENFDGNSGVIQLIGAEFTGPLHFVQFWIDTIKEWEKETGKHPIIGL
;
A
#
# COMPACT_ATOMS: atom_id res chain seq x y z
N THR A 1 -22.21 0.05 1.66
CA THR A 1 -22.43 -1.02 0.67
C THR A 1 -21.15 -1.24 -0.11
N ARG A 2 -20.94 -2.42 -0.67
CA ARG A 2 -19.80 -2.74 -1.55
C ARG A 2 -20.32 -2.72 -2.98
N ASP A 3 -20.01 -1.67 -3.72
CA ASP A 3 -20.52 -1.48 -5.07
C ASP A 3 -19.40 -1.80 -6.07
N ILE A 4 -19.63 -2.73 -6.99
CA ILE A 4 -18.69 -3.05 -8.07
C ILE A 4 -19.02 -2.15 -9.28
N ARG A 5 -17.99 -1.54 -9.88
CA ARG A 5 -18.15 -0.59 -10.99
C ARG A 5 -17.53 -1.15 -12.27
N TRP A 6 -18.35 -1.37 -13.29
CA TRP A 6 -17.88 -1.87 -14.59
C TRP A 6 -17.92 -0.78 -15.67
N ASP A 7 -16.83 -0.67 -16.43
CA ASP A 7 -16.71 0.18 -17.61
C ASP A 7 -17.00 -0.65 -18.86
N ARG A 8 -18.18 -0.46 -19.46
CA ARG A 8 -18.62 -1.22 -20.66
C ARG A 8 -19.01 -0.31 -21.80
N LYS A 9 -18.77 -0.78 -23.03
CA LYS A 9 -19.28 -0.14 -24.25
C LYS A 9 -20.62 -0.78 -24.60
N ILE A 10 -21.64 0.04 -24.78
CA ILE A 10 -22.92 -0.41 -25.34
C ILE A 10 -22.71 -0.66 -26.84
N THR A 11 -22.96 -1.88 -27.29
CA THR A 11 -22.81 -2.31 -28.69
C THR A 11 -24.13 -2.32 -29.45
N ALA A 12 -25.26 -2.47 -28.74
CA ALA A 12 -26.60 -2.39 -29.31
C ALA A 12 -27.62 -1.91 -28.27
N ILE A 13 -28.68 -1.24 -28.74
CA ILE A 13 -29.83 -0.82 -27.92
C ILE A 13 -31.10 -1.26 -28.64
N ASN A 14 -31.89 -2.11 -28.00
CA ASN A 14 -33.17 -2.61 -28.49
C ASN A 14 -34.24 -2.36 -27.41
N GLY A 15 -34.90 -1.20 -27.48
CA GLY A 15 -35.88 -0.80 -26.45
C GLY A 15 -35.23 -0.64 -25.08
N SER A 16 -35.68 -1.43 -24.09
CA SER A 16 -35.12 -1.47 -22.73
C SER A 16 -33.97 -2.49 -22.56
N THR A 17 -33.52 -3.12 -23.64
CA THR A 17 -32.39 -4.06 -23.63
C THR A 17 -31.15 -3.41 -24.21
N ILE A 18 -30.05 -3.46 -23.46
CA ILE A 18 -28.73 -3.05 -23.92
C ILE A 18 -27.83 -4.27 -24.07
N THR A 19 -27.01 -4.29 -25.11
CA THR A 19 -25.94 -5.28 -25.31
C THR A 19 -24.60 -4.63 -24.99
N LEU A 20 -23.76 -5.33 -24.23
CA LEU A 20 -22.45 -4.86 -23.79
C LEU A 20 -21.34 -5.57 -24.57
N ASP A 21 -20.19 -4.93 -24.72
CA ASP A 21 -19.00 -5.47 -25.36
C ASP A 21 -18.35 -6.63 -24.60
N VAL A 22 -18.40 -6.60 -23.26
CA VAL A 22 -17.80 -7.60 -22.37
C VAL A 22 -18.82 -8.01 -21.31
N PRO A 23 -18.96 -9.31 -21.00
CA PRO A 23 -19.90 -9.77 -19.98
C PRO A 23 -19.60 -9.17 -18.60
N LEU A 24 -20.64 -9.14 -17.76
CA LEU A 24 -20.53 -8.80 -16.35
C LEU A 24 -20.28 -10.08 -15.56
N THR A 25 -19.46 -9.99 -14.52
CA THR A 25 -18.96 -11.14 -13.75
C THR A 25 -19.75 -11.38 -12.47
N THR A 26 -20.79 -10.59 -12.22
CA THR A 26 -21.70 -10.70 -11.07
C THR A 26 -23.14 -10.55 -11.55
N ALA A 27 -24.05 -11.36 -11.00
CA ALA A 27 -25.47 -11.28 -11.30
C ALA A 27 -26.10 -10.03 -10.68
N LEU A 28 -26.97 -9.34 -11.42
CA LEU A 28 -27.57 -8.06 -11.04
C LEU A 28 -29.04 -8.22 -10.60
N ASP A 29 -29.33 -9.21 -9.77
CA ASP A 29 -30.70 -9.52 -9.31
C ASP A 29 -31.26 -8.37 -8.45
N ALA A 30 -32.47 -7.90 -8.78
CA ALA A 30 -33.16 -6.83 -8.08
C ALA A 30 -33.34 -7.11 -6.58
N LYS A 31 -33.48 -8.39 -6.19
CA LYS A 31 -33.63 -8.78 -4.78
C LYS A 31 -32.38 -8.49 -3.93
N PHE A 32 -31.22 -8.29 -4.57
CA PHE A 32 -29.94 -8.02 -3.92
C PHE A 32 -29.45 -6.58 -4.13
N GLY A 33 -30.33 -5.67 -4.57
CA GLY A 33 -30.02 -4.25 -4.78
C GLY A 33 -29.93 -3.84 -6.25
N GLY A 34 -29.94 -4.80 -7.19
CA GLY A 34 -29.94 -4.53 -8.62
C GLY A 34 -28.70 -3.79 -9.11
N ALA A 35 -28.87 -2.94 -10.13
CA ALA A 35 -27.81 -2.13 -10.71
C ALA A 35 -28.34 -0.80 -11.24
N THR A 36 -27.45 0.16 -11.35
CA THR A 36 -27.67 1.41 -12.09
C THR A 36 -26.74 1.46 -13.28
N VAL A 37 -27.18 2.15 -14.34
CA VAL A 37 -26.39 2.39 -15.54
C VAL A 37 -26.27 3.89 -15.72
N SER A 38 -25.05 4.38 -15.95
CA SER A 38 -24.78 5.79 -16.21
C SER A 38 -23.86 5.91 -17.42
N LYS A 39 -24.20 6.83 -18.32
CA LYS A 39 -23.29 7.26 -19.37
C LYS A 39 -22.23 8.16 -18.74
N TYR A 40 -20.97 7.97 -19.10
CA TYR A 40 -19.88 8.83 -18.68
C TYR A 40 -18.99 9.21 -19.86
N ASP A 41 -18.18 10.24 -19.66
CA ASP A 41 -17.04 10.61 -20.51
C ASP A 41 -15.80 10.72 -19.61
N TRP A 42 -14.63 10.38 -20.14
CA TRP A 42 -13.38 10.35 -19.37
C TRP A 42 -12.30 11.15 -20.07
N ASN A 43 -12.43 12.47 -20.00
CA ASN A 43 -11.44 13.39 -20.55
C ASN A 43 -10.08 13.20 -19.88
N GLY A 44 -9.03 13.11 -20.69
CA GLY A 44 -7.65 12.95 -20.21
C GLY A 44 -7.27 11.52 -19.78
N ARG A 45 -8.10 10.49 -20.01
CA ARG A 45 -7.70 9.10 -19.73
C ARG A 45 -6.49 8.72 -20.58
N ILE A 46 -5.41 8.31 -19.91
CA ILE A 46 -4.20 7.83 -20.58
C ILE A 46 -4.58 6.60 -21.41
N ASN A 47 -4.12 6.53 -22.65
CA ASN A 47 -4.40 5.39 -23.51
C ASN A 47 -3.21 5.04 -24.40
N ASN A 48 -3.08 3.77 -24.76
CA ASN A 48 -2.03 3.27 -25.65
C ASN A 48 -0.62 3.64 -25.16
N ALA A 49 -0.38 3.42 -23.86
CA ALA A 49 0.88 3.75 -23.19
C ALA A 49 1.45 2.51 -22.50
N GLY A 50 2.77 2.37 -22.46
CA GLY A 50 3.38 1.25 -21.76
C GLY A 50 4.77 1.55 -21.22
N VAL A 51 5.17 0.73 -20.25
CA VAL A 51 6.52 0.71 -19.66
C VAL A 51 7.15 -0.63 -19.99
N GLU A 52 8.26 -0.62 -20.70
CA GLU A 52 8.81 -1.87 -21.21
C GLU A 52 10.33 -1.87 -21.35
N ASN A 53 10.91 -3.08 -21.30
CA ASN A 53 12.35 -3.32 -21.49
C ASN A 53 13.24 -2.54 -20.50
N LEU A 54 12.93 -2.63 -19.20
CA LEU A 54 13.64 -1.92 -18.13
C LEU A 54 14.05 -2.84 -16.99
N LYS A 55 15.10 -2.44 -16.27
CA LYS A 55 15.34 -2.85 -14.89
C LYS A 55 15.10 -1.64 -13.99
N ILE A 56 14.27 -1.80 -12.97
CA ILE A 56 13.97 -0.75 -11.99
C ILE A 56 14.36 -1.26 -10.60
N GLU A 57 15.20 -0.50 -9.91
CA GLU A 57 15.73 -0.84 -8.59
C GLU A 57 15.42 0.31 -7.61
N SER A 58 14.84 -0.02 -6.46
CA SER A 58 14.73 0.92 -5.35
C SER A 58 15.99 0.83 -4.48
N ASP A 59 16.70 1.95 -4.29
CA ASP A 59 17.75 2.00 -3.27
C ASP A 59 17.14 2.02 -1.87
N PHE A 60 17.85 1.49 -0.88
CA PHE A 60 17.38 1.33 0.50
C PHE A 60 18.53 1.33 1.51
N HIS A 61 18.22 1.45 2.80
CA HIS A 61 19.20 1.42 3.86
C HIS A 61 19.71 -0.01 4.12
N LYS A 62 20.88 -0.34 3.58
CA LYS A 62 21.46 -1.71 3.59
C LYS A 62 21.67 -2.34 4.98
N GLU A 63 21.74 -1.53 6.03
CA GLU A 63 21.83 -1.99 7.43
C GLU A 63 20.48 -2.50 7.98
N ASN A 64 19.38 -2.22 7.30
CA ASN A 64 18.03 -2.61 7.68
C ASN A 64 17.29 -3.24 6.49
N ILE A 65 17.23 -4.58 6.43
CA ILE A 65 16.47 -5.31 5.40
C ILE A 65 14.94 -5.17 5.53
N LYS A 66 14.47 -4.46 6.56
CA LYS A 66 13.08 -4.06 6.76
C LYS A 66 12.90 -2.54 6.63
N ASP A 67 13.81 -1.86 5.96
CA ASP A 67 13.66 -0.44 5.64
C ASP A 67 12.36 -0.22 4.86
N GLU A 68 11.69 0.90 5.12
CA GLU A 68 10.49 1.33 4.40
C GLU A 68 10.59 2.80 3.95
N TYR A 69 11.72 3.45 4.22
CA TYR A 69 12.05 4.79 3.71
C TYR A 69 12.70 4.71 2.32
N HIS A 70 11.99 4.07 1.40
CA HIS A 70 12.36 3.99 -0.01
C HIS A 70 11.09 3.83 -0.87
N ARG A 71 11.25 3.48 -2.16
CA ARG A 71 10.09 3.38 -3.07
C ARG A 71 9.24 2.16 -2.74
N TRP A 72 7.95 2.40 -2.49
CA TRP A 72 6.97 1.35 -2.25
C TRP A 72 6.49 0.70 -3.54
N THR A 73 6.17 1.48 -4.57
CA THR A 73 5.61 0.96 -5.82
C THR A 73 6.44 1.40 -6.99
N ALA A 74 6.82 0.45 -7.86
CA ALA A 74 7.60 0.75 -9.06
C ALA A 74 6.72 1.37 -10.15
N ILE A 75 5.62 0.69 -10.50
CA ILE A 75 4.68 1.14 -11.52
C ILE A 75 3.26 1.08 -10.96
N CYS A 76 2.61 2.23 -10.90
CA CYS A 76 1.19 2.36 -10.61
C CYS A 76 0.45 2.78 -11.88
N LEU A 77 -0.60 2.05 -12.27
CA LEU A 77 -1.47 2.40 -13.39
C LEU A 77 -2.82 2.87 -12.86
N GLU A 78 -3.07 4.17 -12.99
CA GLU A 78 -4.33 4.82 -12.63
C GLU A 78 -4.79 5.72 -13.78
N ASN A 79 -6.11 5.88 -13.95
CA ASN A 79 -6.73 6.69 -14.99
C ASN A 79 -6.25 6.31 -16.41
N ALA A 80 -5.99 5.02 -16.63
CA ALA A 80 -5.42 4.49 -17.87
C ALA A 80 -6.35 3.47 -18.56
N GLN A 81 -6.20 3.31 -19.87
CA GLN A 81 -6.76 2.19 -20.61
C GLN A 81 -5.83 1.72 -21.73
N ASP A 82 -5.96 0.47 -22.19
CA ASP A 82 -5.16 -0.04 -23.32
C ASP A 82 -3.66 0.18 -23.09
N ALA A 83 -3.18 -0.19 -21.90
CA ALA A 83 -1.82 0.07 -21.44
C ALA A 83 -1.11 -1.22 -21.04
N TRP A 84 0.22 -1.20 -20.99
CA TRP A 84 0.99 -2.39 -20.68
C TRP A 84 2.26 -2.15 -19.85
N VAL A 85 2.67 -3.18 -19.13
CA VAL A 85 3.99 -3.31 -18.52
C VAL A 85 4.61 -4.59 -19.03
N ARG A 86 5.78 -4.53 -19.67
CA ARG A 86 6.31 -5.69 -20.41
C ARG A 86 7.82 -5.82 -20.32
N GLN A 87 8.33 -7.03 -20.05
CA GLN A 87 9.79 -7.27 -20.01
C GLN A 87 10.50 -6.33 -19.04
N VAL A 88 9.99 -6.28 -17.80
CA VAL A 88 10.53 -5.42 -16.74
C VAL A 88 10.98 -6.26 -15.55
N VAL A 89 12.19 -5.97 -15.06
CA VAL A 89 12.73 -6.54 -13.82
C VAL A 89 12.67 -5.50 -12.71
N PHE A 90 12.14 -5.91 -11.54
CA PHE A 90 11.94 -5.07 -10.36
C PHE A 90 12.77 -5.59 -9.20
N GLU A 91 13.44 -4.71 -8.47
CA GLU A 91 14.26 -5.06 -7.30
C GLU A 91 13.97 -4.12 -6.11
N HIS A 92 13.84 -4.73 -4.91
CA HIS A 92 13.84 -4.05 -3.60
C HIS A 92 12.62 -3.19 -3.25
N PHE A 93 11.50 -3.25 -3.98
CA PHE A 93 10.30 -2.45 -3.65
C PHE A 93 9.58 -2.93 -2.38
N ALA A 94 9.12 -2.00 -1.55
CA ALA A 94 8.41 -2.33 -0.29
C ALA A 94 6.96 -2.77 -0.48
N GLY A 95 6.30 -2.28 -1.52
CA GLY A 95 4.89 -2.48 -1.84
C GLY A 95 4.70 -3.36 -3.07
N SER A 96 4.67 -2.76 -4.26
CA SER A 96 4.30 -3.46 -5.50
C SER A 96 5.33 -3.26 -6.61
N ALA A 97 5.57 -4.32 -7.38
CA ALA A 97 6.20 -4.19 -8.68
C ALA A 97 5.25 -3.50 -9.66
N VAL A 98 4.00 -3.99 -9.75
CA VAL A 98 2.95 -3.36 -10.55
C VAL A 98 1.64 -3.33 -9.78
N ASN A 99 1.04 -2.15 -9.68
CA ASN A 99 -0.27 -1.93 -9.07
C ASN A 99 -1.23 -1.31 -10.10
N VAL A 100 -2.28 -2.02 -10.47
CA VAL A 100 -3.32 -1.55 -11.39
C VAL A 100 -4.53 -1.10 -10.58
N LEU A 101 -4.76 0.21 -10.48
CA LEU A 101 -5.84 0.79 -9.68
C LEU A 101 -7.22 0.76 -10.38
N GLU A 102 -8.27 1.03 -9.61
CA GLU A 102 -9.68 0.80 -10.00
C GLU A 102 -10.15 1.57 -11.23
N THR A 103 -9.49 2.68 -11.55
CA THR A 103 -9.79 3.54 -12.72
C THR A 103 -9.07 3.07 -13.99
N SER A 104 -8.33 1.96 -13.92
CA SER A 104 -7.62 1.38 -15.05
C SER A 104 -8.38 0.22 -15.68
N LYS A 105 -8.35 0.12 -17.03
CA LYS A 105 -8.97 -1.01 -17.74
C LYS A 105 -8.21 -1.48 -18.96
N ARG A 106 -8.32 -2.77 -19.32
CA ARG A 106 -7.59 -3.36 -20.47
C ARG A 106 -6.08 -3.14 -20.34
N ILE A 107 -5.53 -3.71 -19.28
CA ILE A 107 -4.12 -3.59 -18.92
C ILE A 107 -3.46 -4.96 -19.08
N THR A 108 -2.30 -5.01 -19.73
CA THR A 108 -1.48 -6.23 -19.83
C THR A 108 -0.18 -6.05 -19.05
N VAL A 109 0.11 -6.96 -18.12
CA VAL A 109 1.40 -7.05 -17.44
C VAL A 109 2.03 -8.38 -17.84
N GLU A 110 3.15 -8.37 -18.55
CA GLU A 110 3.71 -9.58 -19.11
C GLU A 110 5.23 -9.69 -19.07
N ASP A 111 5.72 -10.92 -18.90
CA ASP A 111 7.17 -11.23 -18.94
C ASP A 111 7.97 -10.39 -17.92
N CYS A 112 7.46 -10.23 -16.70
CA CYS A 112 8.08 -9.44 -15.65
C CYS A 112 8.58 -10.29 -14.47
N LYS A 113 9.61 -9.80 -13.77
CA LYS A 113 10.19 -10.46 -12.60
C LYS A 113 10.37 -9.48 -11.43
N SER A 114 10.03 -9.90 -10.21
CA SER A 114 10.24 -9.13 -8.98
C SER A 114 11.14 -9.88 -8.00
N PHE A 115 12.22 -9.25 -7.56
CA PHE A 115 13.25 -9.87 -6.72
C PHE A 115 13.52 -9.08 -5.43
N ALA A 116 13.93 -9.83 -4.40
CA ALA A 116 14.46 -9.32 -3.13
C ALA A 116 13.71 -8.10 -2.53
N PRO A 117 12.38 -8.15 -2.30
CA PRO A 117 11.66 -7.03 -1.72
C PRO A 117 12.18 -6.67 -0.31
N ILE A 118 12.26 -5.36 -0.03
CA ILE A 118 12.74 -4.79 1.24
C ILE A 118 11.57 -4.07 1.91
N SER A 119 11.17 -4.52 3.10
CA SER A 119 10.11 -3.95 3.93
C SER A 119 9.95 -4.75 5.22
N GLU A 120 9.11 -4.29 6.16
CA GLU A 120 8.54 -5.18 7.16
C GLU A 120 7.74 -6.32 6.50
N ILE A 121 7.58 -7.44 7.22
CA ILE A 121 6.69 -8.53 6.81
C ILE A 121 5.33 -8.30 7.47
N GLY A 122 4.40 -7.72 6.73
CA GLY A 122 3.08 -7.36 7.24
C GLY A 122 2.13 -6.85 6.17
N GLY A 123 0.89 -6.59 6.59
CA GLY A 123 -0.20 -6.14 5.71
C GLY A 123 0.16 -4.87 4.93
N GLU A 124 -0.44 -4.75 3.74
CA GLU A 124 -0.24 -3.67 2.75
C GLU A 124 1.15 -3.59 2.10
N ARG A 125 2.13 -4.40 2.54
CA ARG A 125 3.45 -4.53 1.90
C ARG A 125 3.48 -5.70 0.94
N ARG A 126 4.42 -5.67 0.00
CA ARG A 126 4.75 -6.78 -0.91
C ARG A 126 3.52 -7.43 -1.57
N ASN A 127 2.55 -6.60 -1.95
CA ASN A 127 1.46 -6.98 -2.85
C ASN A 127 2.03 -6.87 -4.28
N THR A 128 2.81 -7.85 -4.71
CA THR A 128 3.79 -7.71 -5.79
C THR A 128 3.16 -7.31 -7.12
N PHE A 129 2.20 -8.10 -7.62
CA PHE A 129 1.39 -7.81 -8.79
C PHE A 129 -0.08 -7.74 -8.37
N LEU A 130 -0.57 -6.52 -8.17
CA LEU A 130 -1.89 -6.23 -7.62
C LEU A 130 -2.80 -5.57 -8.68
N THR A 131 -4.07 -5.98 -8.68
CA THR A 131 -5.11 -5.27 -9.43
C THR A 131 -6.37 -5.01 -8.61
N THR A 132 -6.84 -3.76 -8.62
CA THR A 132 -8.22 -3.36 -8.33
C THR A 132 -8.95 -2.87 -9.60
N GLY A 133 -8.25 -2.86 -10.76
CA GLY A 133 -8.80 -2.53 -12.06
C GLY A 133 -9.60 -3.67 -12.72
N GLN A 134 -9.92 -3.49 -14.01
CA GLN A 134 -10.79 -4.41 -14.75
C GLN A 134 -10.27 -4.79 -16.14
N GLN A 135 -10.64 -5.98 -16.63
CA GLN A 135 -10.18 -6.49 -17.93
C GLN A 135 -8.64 -6.57 -17.97
N THR A 136 -8.01 -7.00 -16.88
CA THR A 136 -6.55 -7.09 -16.77
C THR A 136 -6.02 -8.47 -17.11
N LEU A 137 -4.88 -8.53 -17.78
CA LEU A 137 -4.13 -9.75 -18.09
C LEU A 137 -2.74 -9.66 -17.48
N PHE A 138 -2.44 -10.52 -16.51
CA PHE A 138 -1.11 -10.72 -15.96
C PHE A 138 -0.61 -12.06 -16.51
N GLN A 139 0.55 -12.11 -17.16
CA GLN A 139 1.01 -13.37 -17.76
C GLN A 139 2.53 -13.53 -17.75
N ARG A 140 3.00 -14.76 -17.51
CA ARG A 140 4.45 -15.08 -17.47
C ARG A 140 5.17 -14.16 -16.48
N LEU A 141 4.76 -14.24 -15.21
CA LEU A 141 5.30 -13.44 -14.13
C LEU A 141 6.07 -14.31 -13.13
N TYR A 142 7.17 -13.78 -12.62
CA TYR A 142 7.92 -14.37 -11.51
C TYR A 142 8.01 -13.39 -10.35
N ALA A 143 7.77 -13.86 -9.12
CA ALA A 143 7.96 -13.10 -7.90
C ALA A 143 8.55 -13.99 -6.80
N GLU A 144 9.35 -13.40 -5.92
CA GLU A 144 9.91 -14.07 -4.75
C GLU A 144 9.72 -13.24 -3.48
N PHE A 145 9.53 -13.94 -2.35
CA PHE A 145 9.48 -13.37 -1.00
C PHE A 145 8.46 -12.23 -0.81
N GLY A 146 7.40 -12.21 -1.63
CA GLY A 146 6.30 -11.27 -1.47
C GLY A 146 5.40 -11.61 -0.29
N TYR A 147 4.40 -10.77 -0.03
CA TYR A 147 3.34 -11.08 0.93
C TYR A 147 2.18 -11.73 0.18
N HIS A 148 1.65 -11.02 -0.81
CA HIS A 148 0.69 -11.53 -1.79
C HIS A 148 1.25 -11.28 -3.19
N ASP A 149 1.89 -12.28 -3.80
CA ASP A 149 2.58 -12.08 -5.08
C ASP A 149 1.64 -11.81 -6.25
N PHE A 150 0.52 -12.55 -6.32
CA PHE A 150 -0.52 -12.36 -7.32
C PHE A 150 -1.84 -12.07 -6.62
N ALA A 151 -2.26 -10.81 -6.65
CA ALA A 151 -3.34 -10.33 -5.81
C ALA A 151 -4.44 -9.62 -6.60
N VAL A 152 -5.69 -9.90 -6.24
CA VAL A 152 -6.87 -9.16 -6.68
C VAL A 152 -7.52 -8.50 -5.47
N GLY A 153 -7.63 -7.18 -5.53
CA GLY A 153 -8.00 -6.34 -4.39
C GLY A 153 -9.49 -6.00 -4.30
N PHE A 154 -9.78 -5.00 -3.48
CA PHE A 154 -11.13 -4.60 -3.09
C PHE A 154 -12.03 -4.26 -4.28
N CYS A 155 -13.16 -4.97 -4.39
CA CYS A 155 -14.20 -4.78 -5.41
C CYS A 155 -13.68 -4.72 -6.85
N ALA A 156 -12.58 -5.42 -7.15
CA ALA A 156 -12.00 -5.48 -8.48
C ALA A 156 -13.02 -6.04 -9.49
N PRO A 157 -13.42 -5.26 -10.53
CA PRO A 157 -14.39 -5.73 -11.50
C PRO A 157 -13.74 -6.68 -12.50
N GLY A 158 -14.26 -7.89 -12.65
CA GLY A 158 -13.77 -8.81 -13.67
C GLY A 158 -14.21 -8.46 -15.10
N PRO A 159 -13.72 -9.25 -16.08
CA PRO A 159 -12.80 -10.37 -15.89
C PRO A 159 -11.35 -9.92 -15.63
N ASN A 160 -10.63 -10.59 -14.73
CA ASN A 160 -9.19 -10.36 -14.46
C ASN A 160 -8.46 -11.71 -14.46
N VAL A 161 -7.29 -11.78 -15.12
CA VAL A 161 -6.61 -13.06 -15.38
C VAL A 161 -5.14 -13.02 -15.00
N PHE A 162 -4.65 -14.09 -14.38
CA PHE A 162 -3.23 -14.42 -14.22
C PHE A 162 -2.92 -15.72 -14.98
N VAL A 163 -2.00 -15.71 -15.94
CA VAL A 163 -1.65 -16.87 -16.78
C VAL A 163 -0.17 -17.22 -16.67
N GLN A 164 0.16 -18.45 -16.29
CA GLN A 164 1.54 -18.95 -16.19
C GLN A 164 2.42 -18.06 -15.28
N CYS A 165 2.04 -17.93 -14.02
CA CYS A 165 2.76 -17.12 -13.03
C CYS A 165 3.34 -17.99 -11.92
N GLN A 166 4.51 -17.63 -11.41
CA GLN A 166 5.22 -18.36 -10.37
C GLN A 166 5.59 -17.45 -9.20
N SER A 167 5.18 -17.86 -8.02
CA SER A 167 5.56 -17.25 -6.75
C SER A 167 6.52 -18.20 -6.02
N TYR A 168 7.61 -17.65 -5.50
CA TYR A 168 8.65 -18.36 -4.77
C TYR A 168 8.69 -17.92 -3.30
N LEU A 169 8.28 -18.81 -2.41
CA LEU A 169 8.30 -18.64 -0.95
C LEU A 169 7.69 -17.31 -0.45
N PRO A 170 6.43 -16.97 -0.80
CA PRO A 170 5.78 -15.79 -0.25
C PRO A 170 5.44 -16.01 1.24
N PHE A 171 5.18 -14.91 1.95
CA PHE A 171 4.81 -14.90 3.36
C PHE A 171 3.31 -15.11 3.61
N SER A 172 2.48 -14.98 2.57
CA SER A 172 1.04 -15.23 2.63
C SER A 172 0.52 -15.78 1.30
N PHE A 173 -0.80 -15.98 1.19
CA PHE A 173 -1.41 -16.61 0.02
C PHE A 173 -1.45 -15.67 -1.20
N SER A 174 -1.43 -16.20 -2.42
CA SER A 174 -1.87 -15.43 -3.60
C SER A 174 -3.37 -15.65 -3.83
N GLY A 175 -4.07 -14.72 -4.47
CA GLY A 175 -5.51 -14.86 -4.73
C GLY A 175 -6.30 -13.56 -4.64
N ALA A 176 -7.59 -13.68 -4.28
CA ALA A 176 -8.39 -12.51 -3.95
C ALA A 176 -8.21 -12.17 -2.47
N ILE A 177 -7.60 -11.01 -2.20
CA ILE A 177 -7.12 -10.65 -0.86
C ILE A 177 -8.11 -9.77 -0.07
N ASP A 178 -9.19 -9.33 -0.72
CA ASP A 178 -10.18 -8.40 -0.14
C ASP A 178 -11.59 -8.60 -0.73
N SER A 179 -12.62 -8.00 -0.14
CA SER A 179 -13.99 -8.09 -0.68
C SER A 179 -14.21 -7.17 -1.87
N TRP A 180 -15.03 -7.49 -2.86
CA TRP A 180 -15.45 -8.78 -3.38
C TRP A 180 -15.04 -8.69 -4.85
N ALA A 181 -13.99 -9.39 -5.23
CA ALA A 181 -13.60 -9.51 -6.64
C ALA A 181 -14.55 -10.51 -7.33
N SER A 182 -14.75 -10.34 -8.63
CA SER A 182 -15.55 -11.32 -9.40
C SER A 182 -14.95 -11.61 -10.75
N GLY A 183 -15.12 -12.83 -11.25
CA GLY A 183 -14.59 -13.23 -12.56
C GLY A 183 -13.06 -13.24 -12.62
N VAL A 184 -12.42 -13.74 -11.57
CA VAL A 184 -10.97 -13.93 -11.53
C VAL A 184 -10.64 -15.29 -12.13
N LEU A 185 -9.62 -15.36 -12.98
CA LEU A 185 -9.05 -16.60 -13.50
C LEU A 185 -7.57 -16.66 -13.14
N PHE A 186 -7.19 -17.62 -12.31
CA PHE A 186 -5.80 -18.05 -12.19
C PHE A 186 -5.62 -19.31 -13.05
N ASP A 187 -4.72 -19.24 -14.02
CA ASP A 187 -4.50 -20.24 -15.06
C ASP A 187 -3.02 -20.61 -15.12
N ILE A 188 -2.65 -21.84 -14.77
CA ILE A 188 -1.25 -22.28 -14.66
C ILE A 188 -0.47 -21.42 -13.65
N VAL A 189 -1.06 -21.11 -12.50
CA VAL A 189 -0.37 -20.37 -11.44
C VAL A 189 0.18 -21.33 -10.39
N ASN A 190 1.46 -21.17 -10.09
CA ASN A 190 2.18 -21.97 -9.09
C ASN A 190 2.64 -21.09 -7.92
N VAL A 191 2.31 -21.51 -6.70
CA VAL A 191 2.70 -20.83 -5.45
C VAL A 191 3.51 -21.79 -4.59
N ASP A 192 4.80 -21.52 -4.44
CA ASP A 192 5.69 -22.36 -3.64
C ASP A 192 5.58 -22.03 -2.15
N GLY A 193 5.16 -23.00 -1.33
CA GLY A 193 5.17 -22.89 0.14
C GLY A 193 3.96 -22.18 0.78
N GLN A 194 3.01 -21.64 -0.01
CA GLN A 194 1.80 -20.98 0.50
C GLN A 194 0.54 -21.38 -0.25
N ALA A 195 -0.61 -20.88 0.20
CA ALA A 195 -1.90 -21.12 -0.42
C ALA A 195 -2.13 -20.26 -1.68
N LEU A 196 -2.98 -20.76 -2.58
CA LEU A 196 -3.67 -19.98 -3.62
C LEU A 196 -5.16 -19.97 -3.27
N SER A 197 -5.78 -18.80 -3.11
CA SER A 197 -6.97 -18.71 -2.27
C SER A 197 -8.06 -17.74 -2.75
N TYR A 198 -9.30 -18.23 -2.73
CA TYR A 198 -10.56 -17.47 -2.82
C TYR A 198 -11.31 -17.49 -1.47
N LEU A 199 -10.58 -17.58 -0.35
CA LEU A 199 -11.16 -17.80 0.97
C LEU A 199 -12.20 -16.74 1.40
N ASN A 200 -13.00 -17.10 2.40
CA ASN A 200 -13.70 -16.12 3.22
C ASN A 200 -12.80 -15.69 4.38
N ARG A 201 -12.38 -14.42 4.38
CA ARG A 201 -11.51 -13.82 5.41
C ARG A 201 -12.23 -13.43 6.69
N GLY A 202 -13.56 -13.54 6.75
CA GLY A 202 -14.33 -13.18 7.94
C GLY A 202 -14.07 -11.72 8.37
N GLN A 203 -13.51 -11.54 9.58
CA GLN A 203 -13.16 -10.23 10.13
C GLN A 203 -11.78 -9.71 9.70
N ASP A 204 -10.92 -10.56 9.13
CA ASP A 204 -9.59 -10.17 8.68
C ASP A 204 -9.68 -9.20 7.48
N GLY A 205 -8.68 -8.34 7.32
CA GLY A 205 -8.68 -7.33 6.24
C GLY A 205 -9.80 -6.28 6.39
N GLN A 206 -10.11 -5.86 7.62
CA GLN A 206 -11.19 -4.92 7.95
C GLN A 206 -12.59 -5.47 7.63
N GLY A 207 -12.84 -6.73 7.97
CA GLY A 207 -14.11 -7.39 7.68
C GLY A 207 -14.24 -7.78 6.21
N ALA A 208 -13.17 -8.24 5.57
CA ALA A 208 -13.15 -8.53 4.14
C ALA A 208 -14.17 -9.61 3.77
N GLY A 209 -14.51 -10.56 4.66
CA GLY A 209 -15.50 -11.58 4.35
C GLY A 209 -15.15 -12.38 3.09
N TRP A 210 -16.14 -12.65 2.24
CA TRP A 210 -15.95 -13.32 0.95
C TRP A 210 -15.13 -12.47 -0.02
N THR A 211 -14.00 -13.01 -0.51
CA THR A 211 -13.07 -12.25 -1.35
C THR A 211 -13.28 -12.41 -2.84
N ALA A 212 -13.76 -13.58 -3.31
CA ALA A 212 -14.00 -13.83 -4.73
C ALA A 212 -15.31 -14.54 -5.02
N ALA A 213 -15.85 -14.31 -6.22
CA ALA A 213 -17.01 -14.99 -6.75
C ALA A 213 -16.95 -15.20 -8.26
N ASN A 214 -17.65 -16.21 -8.76
CA ASN A 214 -17.69 -16.54 -10.19
C ASN A 214 -16.28 -16.66 -10.78
N SER A 215 -15.36 -17.26 -10.01
CA SER A 215 -13.92 -17.26 -10.27
C SER A 215 -13.38 -18.68 -10.39
N VAL A 216 -12.27 -18.85 -11.13
CA VAL A 216 -11.76 -20.14 -11.57
C VAL A 216 -10.27 -20.29 -11.23
N PHE A 217 -9.91 -21.47 -10.74
CA PHE A 217 -8.56 -22.00 -10.77
C PHE A 217 -8.46 -23.03 -11.89
N TRP A 218 -7.48 -22.89 -12.78
CA TRP A 218 -7.25 -23.80 -13.89
C TRP A 218 -5.79 -24.24 -13.91
N GLN A 219 -5.54 -25.53 -13.69
CA GLN A 219 -4.19 -26.12 -13.67
C GLN A 219 -3.20 -25.39 -12.74
N CYS A 220 -3.69 -24.97 -11.58
CA CYS A 220 -2.89 -24.30 -10.56
C CYS A 220 -2.26 -25.31 -9.58
N SER A 221 -1.12 -24.92 -9.00
CA SER A 221 -0.43 -25.70 -7.98
C SER A 221 -0.08 -24.81 -6.79
N ALA A 222 -0.26 -25.31 -5.58
CA ALA A 222 0.07 -24.60 -4.34
C ALA A 222 0.19 -25.57 -3.16
N ALA A 223 0.71 -25.13 -2.01
CA ALA A 223 0.68 -25.95 -0.80
C ALA A 223 -0.77 -26.27 -0.36
N ARG A 224 -1.68 -25.30 -0.56
CA ARG A 224 -3.13 -25.44 -0.37
C ARG A 224 -3.88 -24.59 -1.39
N VAL A 225 -5.01 -25.07 -1.91
CA VAL A 225 -5.95 -24.26 -2.68
C VAL A 225 -7.24 -24.13 -1.88
N ASP A 226 -7.66 -22.90 -1.57
CA ASP A 226 -8.96 -22.64 -0.95
C ASP A 226 -9.97 -22.16 -2.00
N ASN A 227 -10.94 -23.00 -2.34
CA ASN A 227 -11.98 -22.72 -3.32
C ASN A 227 -13.37 -22.91 -2.66
N PRO A 228 -13.86 -21.93 -1.89
CA PRO A 228 -15.18 -22.03 -1.29
C PRO A 228 -16.27 -21.53 -2.25
N GLN A 229 -17.52 -21.93 -1.98
CA GLN A 229 -18.70 -21.45 -2.69
C GLN A 229 -19.33 -20.26 -1.93
N PRO A 230 -19.15 -19.02 -2.40
CA PRO A 230 -19.79 -17.87 -1.77
C PRO A 230 -21.32 -17.87 -2.01
N PRO A 231 -22.12 -17.25 -1.13
CA PRO A 231 -23.57 -17.17 -1.30
C PRO A 231 -23.98 -16.60 -2.67
N ALA A 232 -24.92 -17.28 -3.33
CA ALA A 232 -25.48 -16.89 -4.63
C ALA A 232 -24.47 -16.81 -5.80
N ALA A 233 -23.26 -17.33 -5.64
CA ALA A 233 -22.24 -17.41 -6.67
C ALA A 233 -21.48 -18.73 -6.59
N GLN A 234 -20.59 -18.97 -7.54
CA GLN A 234 -19.86 -20.22 -7.65
C GLN A 234 -18.38 -19.93 -7.90
N ASN A 235 -17.49 -20.70 -7.27
CA ASN A 235 -16.09 -20.75 -7.67
C ASN A 235 -15.75 -22.17 -8.13
N TRP A 236 -14.79 -22.29 -9.02
CA TRP A 236 -14.41 -23.56 -9.64
C TRP A 236 -12.90 -23.79 -9.58
N ALA A 237 -12.50 -25.05 -9.51
CA ALA A 237 -11.13 -25.50 -9.59
C ALA A 237 -11.04 -26.74 -10.47
N PHE A 238 -10.13 -26.71 -11.45
CA PHE A 238 -9.93 -27.78 -12.43
C PHE A 238 -8.44 -28.11 -12.54
N GLY A 239 -8.08 -29.39 -12.50
CA GLY A 239 -6.68 -29.81 -12.72
C GLY A 239 -5.70 -29.31 -11.67
N THR A 240 -6.16 -29.02 -10.44
CA THR A 240 -5.34 -28.38 -9.41
C THR A 240 -4.54 -29.38 -8.58
N TRP A 241 -3.31 -29.03 -8.23
CA TRP A 241 -2.39 -29.84 -7.41
C TRP A 241 -2.09 -29.16 -6.06
N ALA A 242 -2.73 -29.63 -4.98
CA ALA A 242 -2.59 -29.03 -3.65
C ALA A 242 -3.21 -29.90 -2.53
N GLN A 243 -3.12 -29.43 -1.28
CA GLN A 243 -4.18 -29.70 -0.30
C GLN A 243 -5.45 -28.92 -0.68
N PHE A 244 -6.62 -29.53 -0.56
CA PHE A 244 -7.88 -28.94 -1.02
C PHE A 244 -8.74 -28.47 0.15
N SER A 245 -9.32 -27.27 0.03
CA SER A 245 -10.13 -26.63 1.06
C SER A 245 -11.28 -25.84 0.45
N GLY A 246 -12.47 -25.91 1.05
CA GLY A 246 -13.66 -25.21 0.58
C GLY A 246 -14.63 -26.08 -0.24
N ASN A 247 -15.88 -25.61 -0.30
CA ASN A 247 -17.03 -26.31 -0.88
C ASN A 247 -17.41 -25.81 -2.28
N GLY A 248 -16.51 -25.12 -2.98
CA GLY A 248 -16.65 -24.80 -4.40
C GLY A 248 -16.66 -26.06 -5.26
N TYR A 249 -16.76 -25.87 -6.57
CA TYR A 249 -16.75 -26.98 -7.51
C TYR A 249 -15.31 -27.40 -7.80
N TRP A 250 -15.07 -28.70 -7.81
CA TRP A 250 -13.77 -29.30 -8.08
C TRP A 250 -13.94 -30.37 -9.14
N ASP A 251 -13.01 -30.45 -10.08
CA ASP A 251 -12.95 -31.52 -11.06
C ASP A 251 -11.51 -31.82 -11.48
N MET A 252 -11.24 -33.10 -11.74
CA MET A 252 -9.92 -33.60 -12.17
C MET A 252 -8.75 -33.13 -11.28
N SER A 253 -8.93 -33.08 -9.96
CA SER A 253 -7.88 -32.70 -9.01
C SER A 253 -6.70 -33.68 -9.04
N ASN A 254 -5.47 -33.17 -8.99
CA ASN A 254 -4.22 -33.92 -9.18
C ASN A 254 -4.10 -34.63 -10.55
N GLU A 255 -4.73 -34.07 -11.59
CA GLU A 255 -4.56 -34.50 -12.97
C GLU A 255 -4.06 -33.33 -13.83
N GLN A 256 -3.42 -33.63 -14.96
CA GLN A 256 -3.19 -32.66 -16.01
C GLN A 256 -4.32 -32.73 -17.03
N ILE A 257 -4.89 -31.57 -17.39
CA ILE A 257 -6.10 -31.49 -18.22
C ILE A 257 -5.86 -30.67 -19.48
N GLN A 258 -6.75 -30.87 -20.47
CA GLN A 258 -6.78 -30.09 -21.70
C GLN A 258 -8.04 -29.20 -21.75
N PRO A 259 -7.96 -27.98 -22.31
CA PRO A 259 -6.75 -27.33 -22.84
C PRO A 259 -5.75 -26.96 -21.74
N ARG A 260 -4.48 -26.81 -22.11
CA ARG A 260 -3.44 -26.45 -21.13
C ARG A 260 -3.74 -25.12 -20.42
N SER A 261 -4.18 -24.11 -21.16
CA SER A 261 -4.64 -22.83 -20.61
C SER A 261 -6.08 -22.59 -21.04
N LEU A 262 -6.94 -22.31 -20.06
CA LEU A 262 -8.32 -21.91 -20.30
C LEU A 262 -8.39 -20.54 -20.98
N TYR A 263 -7.55 -19.59 -20.54
CA TYR A 263 -7.50 -18.26 -21.12
C TYR A 263 -7.17 -18.31 -22.63
N TYR A 264 -6.13 -19.04 -23.01
CA TYR A 264 -5.74 -19.10 -24.42
C TYR A 264 -6.71 -19.90 -25.28
N ALA A 265 -7.38 -20.91 -24.72
CA ALA A 265 -8.47 -21.60 -25.41
C ALA A 265 -9.64 -20.64 -25.69
N GLN A 266 -10.07 -19.88 -24.68
CA GLN A 266 -11.12 -18.87 -24.85
C GLN A 266 -10.71 -17.74 -25.80
N LEU A 267 -9.43 -17.34 -25.79
CA LEU A 267 -8.90 -16.35 -26.73
C LEU A 267 -8.98 -16.86 -28.17
N LYS A 268 -8.63 -18.13 -28.39
CA LYS A 268 -8.72 -18.81 -29.69
C LYS A 268 -10.17 -18.96 -30.14
N ASP A 269 -11.09 -19.35 -29.26
CA ASP A 269 -12.51 -19.44 -29.58
C ASP A 269 -13.09 -18.08 -30.00
N ARG A 270 -12.63 -16.99 -29.36
CA ARG A 270 -13.10 -15.63 -29.65
C ARG A 270 -12.52 -15.04 -30.93
N LEU A 271 -11.23 -15.28 -31.22
CA LEU A 271 -10.48 -14.57 -32.26
C LEU A 271 -9.97 -15.47 -33.39
N GLY A 272 -10.19 -16.79 -33.31
CA GLY A 272 -9.74 -17.77 -34.30
C GLY A 272 -8.27 -18.18 -34.16
N ASN A 273 -7.78 -18.98 -35.12
CA ASN A 273 -6.46 -19.60 -35.09
C ASN A 273 -5.29 -18.62 -35.18
N GLU A 274 -5.51 -17.38 -35.62
CA GLU A 274 -4.46 -16.35 -35.74
C GLU A 274 -3.79 -16.03 -34.39
N VAL A 275 -4.43 -16.37 -33.27
CA VAL A 275 -3.87 -16.11 -31.94
C VAL A 275 -2.76 -17.07 -31.54
N GLU A 276 -2.59 -18.20 -32.24
CA GLU A 276 -1.54 -19.18 -31.90
C GLU A 276 -0.13 -18.58 -31.96
N GLY A 277 0.12 -17.66 -32.91
CA GLY A 277 1.41 -16.96 -33.03
C GLY A 277 1.73 -15.98 -31.88
N ARG A 278 0.76 -15.70 -31.00
CA ARG A 278 0.92 -14.85 -29.80
C ARG A 278 0.60 -15.59 -28.50
N THR A 279 0.50 -16.93 -28.55
CA THR A 279 0.30 -17.78 -27.39
C THR A 279 1.66 -18.29 -26.91
N PHE A 280 2.18 -17.69 -25.83
CA PHE A 280 3.46 -18.08 -25.26
C PHE A 280 3.24 -18.79 -23.92
N LEU A 281 3.50 -20.09 -23.90
CA LEU A 281 3.52 -20.92 -22.70
C LEU A 281 4.86 -21.65 -22.64
N LEU A 282 5.48 -21.68 -21.46
CA LEU A 282 6.60 -22.55 -21.11
C LEU A 282 6.33 -23.97 -21.65
N PRO A 283 7.12 -24.48 -22.60
CA PRO A 283 6.96 -25.83 -23.11
C PRO A 283 7.07 -26.84 -21.96
N VAL A 284 6.15 -27.78 -21.90
CA VAL A 284 6.22 -28.92 -20.98
C VAL A 284 6.25 -30.15 -21.87
N GLU A 285 7.23 -31.02 -21.65
CA GLU A 285 7.24 -32.32 -22.32
C GLU A 285 6.04 -33.13 -21.84
N THR A 286 5.38 -33.84 -22.76
CA THR A 286 4.16 -34.61 -22.48
C THR A 286 4.38 -35.61 -21.33
N GLU A 287 3.32 -35.89 -20.57
CA GLU A 287 3.38 -36.85 -19.46
C GLU A 287 3.99 -38.19 -19.90
N ALA A 288 5.01 -38.63 -19.17
CA ALA A 288 5.53 -39.97 -19.31
C ALA A 288 4.63 -40.94 -18.54
N SER A 289 4.33 -42.11 -19.13
CA SER A 289 3.65 -43.21 -18.44
C SER A 289 4.36 -43.53 -17.12
N SER A 290 3.60 -43.88 -16.08
CA SER A 290 4.13 -44.40 -14.81
C SER A 290 4.83 -45.76 -14.97
N SER A 291 4.71 -46.40 -16.13
CA SER A 291 5.45 -47.60 -16.54
C SER A 291 5.92 -47.44 -18.00
N PRO A 292 6.96 -46.61 -18.25
CA PRO A 292 7.45 -46.37 -19.60
C PRO A 292 8.28 -47.57 -20.10
N PRO A 293 8.30 -47.85 -21.42
CA PRO A 293 9.25 -48.79 -22.01
C PRO A 293 10.70 -48.47 -21.62
N VAL A 294 11.58 -49.47 -21.56
CA VAL A 294 12.96 -49.33 -21.06
C VAL A 294 13.76 -48.24 -21.80
N ASP A 295 13.60 -48.14 -23.12
CA ASP A 295 14.28 -47.12 -23.94
C ASP A 295 13.76 -45.71 -23.63
N VAL A 296 12.45 -45.55 -23.38
CA VAL A 296 11.83 -44.29 -22.94
C VAL A 296 12.32 -43.94 -21.53
N ALA A 297 12.34 -44.90 -20.60
CA ALA A 297 12.86 -44.71 -19.25
C ALA A 297 14.32 -44.25 -19.26
N GLN A 298 15.18 -44.89 -20.07
CA GLN A 298 16.58 -44.50 -20.23
C GLN A 298 16.75 -43.09 -20.80
N LYS A 299 15.89 -42.67 -21.74
CA LYS A 299 15.86 -41.30 -22.26
C LYS A 299 15.47 -40.30 -21.16
N LEU A 300 14.40 -40.58 -20.42
CA LEU A 300 13.95 -39.74 -19.30
C LEU A 300 15.00 -39.64 -18.18
N THR A 301 15.69 -40.73 -17.84
CA THR A 301 16.82 -40.71 -16.89
C THR A 301 17.96 -39.82 -17.37
N LYS A 302 18.31 -39.88 -18.66
CA LYS A 302 19.33 -38.99 -19.23
C LYS A 302 18.90 -37.52 -19.20
N LEU A 303 17.62 -37.25 -19.47
CA LEU A 303 17.04 -35.90 -19.40
C LEU A 303 17.04 -35.37 -17.96
N ALA A 304 16.77 -36.22 -16.95
CA ALA A 304 16.71 -35.83 -15.54
C ALA A 304 18.05 -35.35 -14.94
N TYR A 305 19.19 -35.58 -15.61
CA TYR A 305 20.48 -34.97 -15.22
C TYR A 305 20.56 -33.47 -15.54
N LYS A 306 19.59 -32.94 -16.30
CA LYS A 306 19.48 -31.52 -16.62
C LYS A 306 18.33 -30.92 -15.80
N PRO A 307 18.54 -29.78 -15.13
CA PRO A 307 17.44 -29.04 -14.55
C PRO A 307 16.37 -28.72 -15.61
N ALA A 308 15.10 -28.77 -15.21
CA ALA A 308 14.01 -28.34 -16.08
C ALA A 308 14.07 -26.82 -16.29
N LEU A 309 13.68 -26.35 -17.48
CA LEU A 309 13.56 -24.93 -17.76
C LEU A 309 12.53 -24.29 -16.81
N THR A 310 12.98 -23.32 -16.03
CA THR A 310 12.12 -22.59 -15.10
C THR A 310 11.34 -21.49 -15.82
N ILE A 311 10.25 -21.03 -15.20
CA ILE A 311 9.52 -19.86 -15.69
C ILE A 311 10.38 -18.58 -15.68
N SER A 312 11.31 -18.43 -14.73
CA SER A 312 12.20 -17.27 -14.65
C SER A 312 13.15 -17.24 -15.86
N GLU A 313 13.78 -18.37 -16.19
CA GLU A 313 14.63 -18.52 -17.38
C GLU A 313 13.82 -18.40 -18.68
N TYR A 314 12.58 -18.88 -18.68
CA TYR A 314 11.69 -18.67 -19.82
C TYR A 314 11.36 -17.18 -20.00
N ILE A 315 11.09 -16.43 -18.93
CA ILE A 315 10.90 -14.97 -19.00
C ILE A 315 12.18 -14.28 -19.51
N ASP A 316 13.38 -14.73 -19.13
CA ASP A 316 14.64 -14.15 -19.62
C ASP A 316 14.78 -14.21 -21.15
N SER A 317 14.21 -15.23 -21.79
CA SER A 317 14.18 -15.36 -23.26
C SER A 317 13.01 -14.62 -23.93
N ALA A 318 12.23 -13.83 -23.19
CA ALA A 318 11.11 -13.06 -23.75
C ALA A 318 11.56 -12.01 -24.78
N THR A 319 12.75 -11.43 -24.60
CA THR A 319 13.35 -10.45 -25.53
C THR A 319 13.67 -11.06 -26.89
N GLU A 320 13.87 -12.38 -26.96
CA GLU A 320 14.07 -13.13 -28.20
C GLU A 320 12.73 -13.51 -28.84
N ARG A 321 11.76 -13.97 -28.03
CA ARG A 321 10.42 -14.38 -28.50
C ARG A 321 9.58 -13.20 -28.97
N ASN A 322 9.67 -12.07 -28.29
CA ASN A 322 8.92 -10.85 -28.55
C ASN A 322 9.83 -9.64 -28.42
N LYS A 323 10.66 -9.43 -29.45
CA LYS A 323 11.66 -8.36 -29.47
C LYS A 323 11.02 -6.98 -29.47
N ILE A 324 11.43 -6.16 -28.50
CA ILE A 324 11.08 -4.73 -28.44
C ILE A 324 12.18 -3.95 -29.17
N SER A 325 11.80 -3.12 -30.15
CA SER A 325 12.77 -2.26 -30.84
C SER A 325 13.26 -1.15 -29.90
N THR A 326 14.57 -0.98 -29.85
CA THR A 326 15.24 0.13 -29.16
C THR A 326 15.64 1.25 -30.13
N ASP A 327 15.15 1.21 -31.37
CA ASP A 327 15.44 2.22 -32.38
C ASP A 327 14.77 3.54 -31.99
N VAL A 328 15.59 4.58 -31.86
CA VAL A 328 15.13 5.92 -31.42
C VAL A 328 14.08 6.50 -32.36
N ASN A 329 14.08 6.11 -33.65
CA ASN A 329 13.16 6.61 -34.67
C ASN A 329 13.00 8.16 -34.61
N GLN A 330 11.80 8.65 -34.31
CA GLN A 330 11.50 10.09 -34.17
C GLN A 330 11.43 10.54 -32.70
N ALA A 331 11.75 9.68 -31.73
CA ALA A 331 11.72 10.03 -30.32
C ALA A 331 12.75 11.13 -30.02
N LYS A 332 12.31 12.15 -29.29
CA LYS A 332 13.20 13.22 -28.80
C LYS A 332 13.87 12.76 -27.51
N SER A 333 15.16 12.99 -27.39
CA SER A 333 15.87 12.77 -26.13
C SER A 333 15.43 13.80 -25.08
N ILE A 334 15.62 13.50 -23.80
CA ILE A 334 15.24 14.41 -22.71
C ILE A 334 15.94 15.76 -22.83
N GLU A 335 17.16 15.79 -23.36
CA GLU A 335 17.92 17.01 -23.63
C GLU A 335 17.26 17.86 -24.73
N LYS A 336 16.59 17.23 -25.71
CA LYS A 336 15.86 17.91 -26.78
C LYS A 336 14.47 18.37 -26.36
N ILE A 337 13.82 17.65 -25.45
CA ILE A 337 12.53 18.06 -24.86
C ILE A 337 12.76 19.24 -23.91
N GLY A 338 13.88 19.21 -23.18
CA GLY A 338 14.15 20.12 -22.07
C GLY A 338 13.42 19.65 -20.80
N VAL A 339 13.98 19.97 -19.64
CA VAL A 339 13.30 19.78 -18.36
C VAL A 339 12.63 21.09 -18.01
N GLU A 340 11.35 21.06 -17.62
CA GLU A 340 10.69 22.26 -17.11
C GLU A 340 11.50 22.84 -15.95
N LYS A 341 11.80 24.13 -16.03
CA LYS A 341 12.52 24.80 -14.95
C LYS A 341 11.61 24.80 -13.73
N VAL A 342 12.12 24.29 -12.61
CA VAL A 342 11.47 24.43 -11.31
C VAL A 342 11.36 25.92 -11.01
N ILE A 343 10.15 26.47 -11.12
CA ILE A 343 9.87 27.85 -10.75
C ILE A 343 9.96 27.89 -9.23
N GLN A 344 10.88 28.70 -8.69
CA GLN A 344 10.89 28.93 -7.25
C GLN A 344 9.63 29.70 -6.85
N PRO A 345 8.75 29.11 -6.03
CA PRO A 345 7.53 29.77 -5.62
C PRO A 345 7.86 30.98 -4.75
N THR A 346 7.07 32.04 -4.89
CA THR A 346 7.22 33.24 -4.05
C THR A 346 6.71 32.91 -2.65
N LEU A 347 7.50 33.25 -1.63
CA LEU A 347 7.09 33.11 -0.23
C LEU A 347 6.22 34.30 0.18
N ALA A 348 5.20 34.05 0.99
CA ALA A 348 4.50 35.09 1.72
C ALA A 348 5.44 35.76 2.74
N GLU A 349 5.05 36.93 3.22
CA GLU A 349 5.78 37.58 4.31
C GLU A 349 5.85 36.67 5.54
N ALA A 350 6.99 36.74 6.24
CA ALA A 350 7.23 35.94 7.43
C ALA A 350 6.13 36.17 8.48
N MET A 351 5.63 35.10 9.09
CA MET A 351 4.65 35.21 10.15
C MET A 351 5.29 35.82 11.40
N THR A 352 4.62 36.82 11.99
CA THR A 352 5.04 37.47 13.24
C THR A 352 3.85 37.70 14.15
N ILE A 353 4.10 38.06 15.41
CA ILE A 353 3.06 38.45 16.36
C ILE A 353 3.11 39.97 16.53
N LYS A 354 2.02 40.67 16.22
CA LYS A 354 1.87 42.12 16.46
C LYS A 354 0.63 42.37 17.31
N ASN A 355 0.81 42.96 18.49
CA ASN A 355 -0.28 43.27 19.44
C ASN A 355 -1.19 42.05 19.76
N GLY A 356 -0.60 40.85 19.87
CA GLY A 356 -1.35 39.61 20.13
C GLY A 356 -2.00 38.96 18.90
N TRP A 357 -1.86 39.54 17.71
CA TRP A 357 -2.37 38.97 16.47
C TRP A 357 -1.26 38.28 15.67
N LEU A 358 -1.58 37.11 15.12
CA LEU A 358 -0.75 36.48 14.08
C LEU A 358 -0.91 37.28 12.78
N VAL A 359 0.20 37.78 12.26
CA VAL A 359 0.21 38.56 11.01
C VAL A 359 1.25 38.02 10.04
N ARG A 360 0.97 38.10 8.74
CA ARG A 360 1.98 37.99 7.68
C ARG A 360 2.07 39.36 7.02
N GLY A 361 3.18 40.04 7.29
CA GLY A 361 3.35 41.46 6.97
C GLY A 361 2.43 42.37 7.76
N ASN A 362 1.48 43.00 7.07
CA ASN A 362 0.47 43.87 7.67
C ASN A 362 -0.93 43.23 7.70
N GLU A 363 -1.07 42.00 7.20
CA GLU A 363 -2.36 41.29 7.17
C GLU A 363 -2.46 40.32 8.35
N VAL A 364 -3.62 40.33 9.01
CA VAL A 364 -3.95 39.36 10.07
C VAL A 364 -4.28 38.02 9.44
N VAL A 365 -3.74 36.93 9.99
CA VAL A 365 -4.12 35.58 9.59
C VAL A 365 -5.50 35.27 10.18
N VAL A 366 -6.54 35.30 9.34
CA VAL A 366 -7.94 35.10 9.76
C VAL A 366 -8.51 33.82 9.13
N GLY A 367 -8.97 32.89 9.96
CA GLY A 367 -9.71 31.71 9.53
C GLY A 367 -9.85 30.65 10.60
N ASN A 368 -10.40 29.51 10.21
CA ASN A 368 -10.64 28.36 11.07
C ASN A 368 -9.35 27.55 11.29
N ARG A 369 -9.27 26.94 12.47
CA ARG A 369 -8.32 25.87 12.82
C ARG A 369 -8.96 24.52 12.54
N GLN A 370 -8.18 23.59 11.99
CA GLN A 370 -8.56 22.19 11.84
C GLN A 370 -7.55 21.29 12.54
N ASP A 371 -8.05 20.44 13.42
CA ASP A 371 -7.35 19.31 14.03
C ASP A 371 -7.24 18.13 13.06
N VAL A 372 -6.23 17.29 13.27
CA VAL A 372 -6.04 16.06 12.51
C VAL A 372 -6.70 14.85 13.19
N PRO A 373 -7.26 13.89 12.44
CA PRO A 373 -7.75 12.62 13.01
C PRO A 373 -6.63 11.84 13.70
N TRP A 374 -6.87 11.38 14.93
CA TRP A 374 -5.85 10.70 15.73
C TRP A 374 -5.69 9.21 15.40
N TRP A 375 -6.74 8.59 14.87
CA TRP A 375 -6.81 7.14 14.56
C TRP A 375 -8.01 6.78 13.67
N ASN A 376 -9.09 7.56 13.71
CA ASN A 376 -10.36 7.27 13.03
C ASN A 376 -10.34 7.69 11.54
N GLY A 377 -10.05 6.76 10.63
CA GLY A 377 -10.03 6.98 9.18
C GLY A 377 -10.39 5.72 8.40
N SER A 378 -10.50 5.80 7.07
CA SER A 378 -10.67 4.60 6.25
C SER A 378 -10.20 4.87 4.83
N ALA A 379 -9.40 3.96 4.29
CA ALA A 379 -8.96 3.99 2.89
C ALA A 379 -10.05 3.48 1.93
N ARG A 380 -11.20 3.06 2.45
CA ARG A 380 -12.30 2.54 1.64
C ARG A 380 -13.07 3.68 0.98
N PRO A 381 -13.60 3.52 -0.25
CA PRO A 381 -14.31 4.58 -0.97
C PRO A 381 -15.46 5.23 -0.18
N TYR A 382 -16.14 4.48 0.69
CA TYR A 382 -17.21 5.02 1.53
C TYR A 382 -16.70 5.91 2.67
N GLY A 383 -15.46 5.72 3.13
CA GLY A 383 -14.81 6.50 4.17
C GLY A 383 -14.29 7.86 3.68
N LEU A 384 -14.01 7.99 2.38
CA LEU A 384 -13.42 9.18 1.77
C LEU A 384 -14.37 10.40 1.71
N LYS A 385 -15.68 10.21 1.91
CA LYS A 385 -16.67 11.29 1.74
C LYS A 385 -16.59 12.41 2.78
N LYS A 386 -16.00 12.15 3.95
CA LYS A 386 -15.97 13.09 5.11
C LYS A 386 -14.60 13.08 5.80
N THR A 387 -13.53 13.16 5.02
CA THR A 387 -12.17 13.13 5.55
C THR A 387 -11.69 14.53 5.93
N LYS A 388 -10.96 14.61 7.04
CA LYS A 388 -10.15 15.78 7.39
C LYS A 388 -8.75 15.62 6.79
N PHE A 389 -8.14 16.75 6.44
CA PHE A 389 -6.74 16.83 6.01
C PHE A 389 -5.83 16.26 7.09
N HIS A 390 -4.80 15.51 6.69
CA HIS A 390 -3.82 14.97 7.60
C HIS A 390 -2.45 14.86 6.92
N ALA A 391 -1.53 15.74 7.28
CA ALA A 391 -0.22 15.84 6.61
C ALA A 391 0.60 14.54 6.65
N THR A 392 0.42 13.67 7.64
CA THR A 392 1.23 12.44 7.80
C THR A 392 0.40 11.15 7.77
N ARG A 393 -0.76 11.16 7.10
CA ARG A 393 -1.54 9.93 6.87
C ARG A 393 -0.98 9.26 5.64
N PHE A 394 -0.75 7.96 5.72
CA PHE A 394 -0.20 7.18 4.62
C PHE A 394 -1.15 6.05 4.23
N VAL A 395 -1.48 5.99 2.95
CA VAL A 395 -2.15 4.85 2.32
C VAL A 395 -1.24 4.38 1.19
N PRO A 396 -0.62 3.20 1.30
CA PRO A 396 0.31 2.69 0.30
C PRO A 396 -0.24 2.77 -1.13
N SER A 397 0.54 3.37 -2.03
CA SER A 397 0.18 3.56 -3.46
C SER A 397 -1.07 4.37 -3.75
N ARG A 398 -1.63 5.08 -2.77
CA ARG A 398 -2.88 5.85 -2.93
C ARG A 398 -2.70 7.29 -2.47
N GLU A 399 -2.92 8.23 -3.37
CA GLU A 399 -2.82 9.67 -3.11
C GLU A 399 -4.18 10.35 -3.29
N GLY A 400 -4.39 11.47 -2.59
CA GLY A 400 -5.59 12.30 -2.64
C GLY A 400 -6.30 12.45 -1.30
N ASN A 401 -7.34 13.28 -1.28
CA ASN A 401 -8.07 13.62 -0.05
C ASN A 401 -8.56 12.36 0.69
N GLY A 402 -8.11 12.20 1.94
CA GLY A 402 -8.52 11.08 2.76
C GLY A 402 -7.62 9.84 2.68
N LEU A 403 -6.77 9.76 1.66
CA LEU A 403 -5.77 8.71 1.43
C LEU A 403 -4.41 9.20 1.96
N THR A 404 -3.34 9.08 1.18
CA THR A 404 -2.15 9.91 1.37
C THR A 404 -2.46 11.29 0.81
N ASP A 405 -2.69 12.30 1.65
CA ASP A 405 -3.10 13.62 1.17
C ASP A 405 -2.01 14.28 0.28
N ASP A 406 -2.39 14.78 -0.90
CA ASP A 406 -1.54 15.66 -1.71
C ASP A 406 -1.41 17.02 -0.98
N LEU A 407 -0.19 17.39 -0.58
CA LEU A 407 0.02 18.60 0.22
C LEU A 407 -0.26 19.89 -0.56
N SER A 408 -0.02 19.88 -1.87
CA SER A 408 -0.30 21.03 -2.73
C SER A 408 -1.80 21.25 -2.82
N GLU A 409 -2.57 20.19 -3.10
CA GLU A 409 -4.03 20.27 -3.21
C GLU A 409 -4.69 20.66 -1.89
N ILE A 410 -4.29 20.07 -0.75
CA ILE A 410 -4.89 20.45 0.54
C ILE A 410 -4.56 21.89 0.90
N THR A 411 -3.36 22.37 0.59
CA THR A 411 -2.97 23.75 0.92
C THR A 411 -3.60 24.75 -0.05
N ASP A 412 -3.87 24.38 -1.31
CA ASP A 412 -4.72 25.17 -2.22
C ASP A 412 -6.15 25.27 -1.70
N SER A 413 -6.70 24.15 -1.21
CA SER A 413 -8.03 24.11 -0.58
C SER A 413 -8.08 24.99 0.68
N MET A 414 -7.07 24.94 1.53
CA MET A 414 -6.95 25.82 2.71
C MET A 414 -6.80 27.29 2.31
N GLN A 415 -5.97 27.61 1.32
CA GLN A 415 -5.76 28.98 0.85
C GLN A 415 -7.06 29.60 0.31
N ASN A 416 -7.85 28.83 -0.43
CA ASN A 416 -9.12 29.28 -1.01
C ASN A 416 -10.33 29.12 -0.07
N GLY A 417 -10.18 28.31 0.99
CA GLY A 417 -11.24 28.01 1.96
C GLY A 417 -11.17 28.82 3.24
N SER A 418 -11.97 28.41 4.23
CA SER A 418 -12.01 29.05 5.55
C SER A 418 -10.91 28.56 6.50
N VAL A 419 -10.34 27.38 6.27
CA VAL A 419 -9.30 26.80 7.15
C VAL A 419 -7.95 27.44 6.82
N LYS A 420 -7.32 28.12 7.79
CA LYS A 420 -5.99 28.73 7.63
C LYS A 420 -4.92 28.11 8.52
N VAL A 421 -5.34 27.32 9.51
CA VAL A 421 -4.45 26.71 10.49
C VAL A 421 -4.69 25.20 10.51
N LEU A 422 -3.65 24.43 10.21
CA LEU A 422 -3.63 22.99 10.48
C LEU A 422 -2.95 22.76 11.82
N ASP A 423 -3.64 22.08 12.73
CA ASP A 423 -3.14 21.71 14.05
C ASP A 423 -2.84 20.22 14.09
N HIS A 424 -1.54 19.91 14.11
CA HIS A 424 -1.01 18.58 13.85
C HIS A 424 -0.32 18.00 15.09
N ASN A 425 -0.71 16.78 15.42
CA ASN A 425 -0.02 15.85 16.31
C ASN A 425 0.14 14.50 15.58
N TYR A 426 1.06 13.65 16.05
CA TYR A 426 1.14 12.27 15.58
C TYR A 426 -0.04 11.42 16.11
N GLY A 427 -0.41 10.37 15.37
CA GLY A 427 -1.57 9.52 15.73
C GLY A 427 -1.38 8.71 17.03
N LEU A 428 -2.48 8.23 17.61
CA LEU A 428 -2.43 7.41 18.83
C LEU A 428 -1.69 6.08 18.62
N TRP A 429 -1.84 5.50 17.44
CA TRP A 429 -1.22 4.25 17.02
C TRP A 429 -1.07 4.21 15.50
N TYR A 430 -0.24 3.28 15.05
CA TYR A 430 0.15 3.14 13.65
C TYR A 430 -1.01 2.70 12.74
N ASP A 431 -1.75 1.66 13.10
CA ASP A 431 -2.71 0.99 12.20
C ASP A 431 -4.11 0.79 12.80
N ARG A 432 -5.09 0.56 11.91
CA ARG A 432 -6.52 0.53 12.24
C ARG A 432 -6.97 -0.65 13.10
N ARG A 433 -6.16 -1.69 13.31
CA ARG A 433 -6.56 -2.80 14.20
C ARG A 433 -6.81 -2.35 15.63
N ARG A 434 -6.11 -1.30 16.09
CA ARG A 434 -6.25 -0.74 17.44
C ARG A 434 -7.46 0.16 17.63
N ASP A 435 -8.27 0.35 16.60
CA ASP A 435 -9.61 0.92 16.71
C ASP A 435 -10.52 0.18 17.70
N ASP A 436 -10.28 -1.11 17.94
CA ASP A 436 -10.95 -1.90 18.98
C ASP A 436 -10.69 -1.39 20.41
N HIS A 437 -9.71 -0.47 20.58
CA HIS A 437 -9.26 0.06 21.86
C HIS A 437 -8.80 -1.03 22.84
N GLU A 438 -8.23 -2.11 22.32
CA GLU A 438 -7.69 -3.19 23.13
C GLU A 438 -6.24 -2.97 23.53
N ARG A 439 -5.82 -3.63 24.62
CA ARG A 439 -4.44 -3.53 25.15
C ARG A 439 -3.57 -4.74 24.80
N ILE A 440 -4.17 -5.74 24.17
CA ILE A 440 -3.52 -7.02 23.91
C ILE A 440 -2.51 -6.92 22.77
N ARG A 441 -1.50 -7.79 22.82
CA ARG A 441 -0.50 -7.91 21.77
C ARG A 441 -1.18 -8.41 20.49
N ARG A 442 -0.81 -7.84 19.34
CA ARG A 442 -1.26 -8.36 18.04
C ARG A 442 -0.52 -9.66 17.70
N MET A 443 -1.22 -10.59 17.07
CA MET A 443 -0.68 -11.90 16.71
C MET A 443 0.51 -11.77 15.73
N ASP A 444 0.39 -10.84 14.78
CA ASP A 444 1.28 -10.65 13.64
C ASP A 444 1.26 -9.19 13.15
N GLY A 445 1.99 -8.94 12.08
CA GLY A 445 2.08 -7.65 11.40
C GLY A 445 0.98 -7.41 10.35
N GLU A 446 -0.17 -8.09 10.38
CA GLU A 446 -1.30 -7.88 9.45
C GLU A 446 -2.01 -6.52 9.68
N VAL A 447 -1.26 -5.43 9.55
CA VAL A 447 -1.71 -4.04 9.76
C VAL A 447 -2.74 -3.59 8.74
N TRP A 448 -3.58 -2.63 9.11
CA TRP A 448 -4.66 -2.13 8.28
C TRP A 448 -4.52 -0.63 7.97
N ALA A 449 -4.50 -0.26 6.69
CA ALA A 449 -4.45 1.14 6.25
C ALA A 449 -5.79 1.88 6.47
N PRO A 450 -5.79 3.22 6.66
CA PRO A 450 -4.63 4.12 6.59
C PRO A 450 -3.69 3.98 7.79
N PHE A 451 -2.40 4.21 7.52
CA PHE A 451 -1.38 4.31 8.55
C PHE A 451 -1.27 5.75 9.03
N TYR A 452 -1.24 5.94 10.35
CA TYR A 452 -0.94 7.21 10.99
C TYR A 452 0.52 7.18 11.38
N GLU A 453 1.37 7.60 10.45
CA GLU A 453 2.82 7.52 10.61
C GLU A 453 3.29 8.31 11.83
N LEU A 454 4.25 7.72 12.54
CA LEU A 454 4.79 8.26 13.78
C LEU A 454 6.17 8.90 13.54
N PRO A 455 6.64 9.79 14.43
CA PRO A 455 7.89 10.54 14.22
C PRO A 455 9.18 9.69 14.25
N PHE A 456 9.09 8.45 14.74
CA PHE A 456 10.23 7.57 15.02
C PHE A 456 10.33 6.45 13.99
N ALA A 457 11.56 6.12 13.61
CA ALA A 457 11.80 5.04 12.65
C ALA A 457 11.66 3.67 13.31
N ARG A 458 11.19 2.69 12.54
CA ARG A 458 11.31 1.28 12.91
C ARG A 458 12.75 0.81 12.77
N SER A 459 13.18 -0.05 13.69
CA SER A 459 14.57 -0.50 13.80
C SER A 459 14.89 -1.68 12.89
N GLY A 460 13.86 -2.40 12.40
CA GLY A 460 14.00 -3.71 11.77
C GLY A 460 14.28 -4.85 12.76
N GLN A 461 14.48 -4.54 14.05
CA GLN A 461 14.89 -5.47 15.08
C GLN A 461 13.74 -5.82 16.04
N GLU A 462 13.75 -7.06 16.51
CA GLU A 462 12.77 -7.60 17.45
C GLU A 462 11.31 -7.40 16.98
N LYS A 463 10.33 -7.67 17.84
CA LYS A 463 8.90 -7.52 17.53
C LYS A 463 8.25 -6.63 18.58
N ALA A 464 7.57 -5.57 18.14
CA ALA A 464 6.76 -4.67 18.96
C ALA A 464 5.38 -5.26 19.27
N TRP A 465 4.60 -4.55 20.07
CA TRP A 465 3.29 -4.98 20.51
C TRP A 465 2.23 -5.07 19.40
N ASP A 466 2.43 -4.31 18.32
CA ASP A 466 1.62 -4.29 17.09
C ASP A 466 2.00 -5.41 16.09
N GLY A 467 3.08 -6.14 16.36
CA GLY A 467 3.54 -7.27 15.57
C GLY A 467 4.53 -6.95 14.44
N LEU A 468 4.89 -5.68 14.25
CA LEU A 468 5.98 -5.23 13.38
C LEU A 468 7.28 -5.06 14.19
N SER A 469 8.39 -4.61 13.59
CA SER A 469 9.62 -4.39 14.37
C SER A 469 9.50 -3.25 15.40
N LYS A 470 10.34 -3.30 16.44
CA LYS A 470 10.43 -2.25 17.45
C LYS A 470 10.93 -0.94 16.84
N TYR A 471 10.54 0.18 17.42
CA TYR A 471 11.08 1.50 17.09
C TYR A 471 12.51 1.65 17.61
N ASP A 472 13.31 2.41 16.86
CA ASP A 472 14.48 3.08 17.41
C ASP A 472 14.11 4.55 17.61
N ILE A 473 13.70 4.93 18.82
CA ILE A 473 13.16 6.27 19.09
C ILE A 473 14.25 7.36 19.15
N THR A 474 15.52 7.01 18.94
CA THR A 474 16.58 7.99 18.65
C THR A 474 16.83 8.18 17.15
N LYS A 475 16.15 7.40 16.30
CA LYS A 475 16.09 7.57 14.84
C LYS A 475 14.70 8.04 14.41
N TYR A 476 14.65 8.82 13.35
CA TYR A 476 13.45 9.52 12.93
C TYR A 476 12.88 8.96 11.63
N ASN A 477 11.55 8.90 11.56
CA ASN A 477 10.83 8.55 10.33
C ASN A 477 10.94 9.72 9.35
N LEU A 478 11.85 9.61 8.39
CA LEU A 478 12.15 10.70 7.46
C LEU A 478 10.93 11.08 6.61
N TRP A 479 10.09 10.11 6.22
CA TRP A 479 8.85 10.40 5.49
C TRP A 479 7.90 11.31 6.30
N TYR A 480 7.68 11.00 7.58
CA TYR A 480 6.85 11.81 8.47
C TYR A 480 7.34 13.27 8.55
N TRP A 481 8.65 13.44 8.73
CA TRP A 481 9.28 14.75 8.89
C TRP A 481 9.34 15.55 7.58
N ASP A 482 9.64 14.90 6.46
CA ASP A 482 9.64 15.49 5.11
C ASP A 482 8.24 15.99 4.72
N ARG A 483 7.20 15.22 5.07
CA ARG A 483 5.80 15.60 4.86
C ARG A 483 5.43 16.86 5.62
N LEU A 484 5.75 16.94 6.90
CA LEU A 484 5.50 18.15 7.70
C LEU A 484 6.30 19.35 7.21
N LYS A 485 7.57 19.15 6.84
CA LYS A 485 8.43 20.19 6.26
C LYS A 485 7.85 20.73 4.94
N THR A 486 7.39 19.83 4.08
CA THR A 486 6.74 20.19 2.81
C THR A 486 5.48 20.99 3.06
N PHE A 487 4.63 20.56 4.00
CA PHE A 487 3.43 21.31 4.39
C PHE A 487 3.78 22.72 4.90
N ALA A 488 4.76 22.84 5.81
CA ALA A 488 5.18 24.14 6.34
C ALA A 488 5.72 25.07 5.24
N THR A 489 6.43 24.52 4.26
CA THR A 489 6.95 25.27 3.11
C THR A 489 5.83 25.76 2.19
N LEU A 490 4.82 24.94 1.93
CA LEU A 490 3.62 25.34 1.19
C LEU A 490 2.80 26.37 1.99
N ALA A 491 2.74 26.22 3.31
CA ALA A 491 2.07 27.16 4.19
C ALA A 491 2.73 28.56 4.13
N ASP A 492 4.06 28.61 4.06
CA ASP A 492 4.81 29.85 3.84
C ASP A 492 4.57 30.48 2.46
N GLN A 493 4.23 29.71 1.44
CA GLN A 493 3.87 30.25 0.12
C GLN A 493 2.43 30.78 0.09
N LYS A 494 1.54 30.20 0.90
CA LYS A 494 0.09 30.38 0.78
C LYS A 494 -0.54 31.12 1.96
N SER A 495 0.28 31.79 2.77
CA SER A 495 -0.15 32.49 3.98
C SER A 495 -0.93 31.62 4.99
N LEU A 496 -0.54 30.36 5.12
CA LEU A 496 -1.13 29.41 6.07
C LEU A 496 -0.24 29.20 7.29
N VAL A 497 -0.76 28.48 8.28
CA VAL A 497 -0.09 28.19 9.55
C VAL A 497 -0.14 26.69 9.86
N LEU A 498 0.98 26.16 10.33
CA LEU A 498 1.09 24.87 11.00
C LEU A 498 1.24 25.09 12.50
N ILE A 499 0.31 24.58 13.30
CA ILE A 499 0.55 24.34 14.71
C ILE A 499 1.13 22.93 14.83
N HIS A 500 2.37 22.83 15.33
CA HIS A 500 3.06 21.58 15.53
C HIS A 500 3.07 21.22 17.02
N GLN A 501 2.33 20.17 17.37
CA GLN A 501 2.25 19.63 18.72
C GLN A 501 3.40 18.65 18.91
N ASN A 502 4.39 19.01 19.71
CA ASN A 502 5.59 18.16 19.87
C ASN A 502 5.26 16.81 20.50
N TYR A 503 4.43 16.81 21.55
CA TYR A 503 3.96 15.62 22.22
C TYR A 503 2.45 15.43 22.07
N PHE A 504 1.99 14.21 22.34
CA PHE A 504 0.57 13.91 22.46
C PHE A 504 0.27 13.25 23.81
N GLN A 505 -0.25 14.05 24.75
CA GLN A 505 -0.46 13.65 26.16
C GLN A 505 -1.45 12.49 26.30
N HIS A 506 -2.38 12.38 25.36
CA HIS A 506 -3.42 11.37 25.32
C HIS A 506 -2.89 9.92 25.30
N ASN A 507 -1.66 9.71 24.78
CA ASN A 507 -0.96 8.42 24.81
C ASN A 507 -0.62 7.93 26.22
N ILE A 508 -0.51 8.82 27.21
CA ILE A 508 0.07 8.50 28.51
C ILE A 508 -0.86 8.70 29.71
N ILE A 509 -2.01 9.37 29.57
CA ILE A 509 -2.94 9.64 30.70
C ILE A 509 -4.43 9.39 30.41
N GLU A 510 -4.77 8.58 29.40
CA GLU A 510 -6.18 8.36 29.07
C GLU A 510 -6.62 6.89 29.05
N ALA A 511 -6.18 6.10 28.08
CA ALA A 511 -6.60 4.72 27.95
C ALA A 511 -5.41 3.83 27.63
N GLY A 512 -5.42 2.61 28.17
CA GLY A 512 -4.31 1.69 28.01
C GLY A 512 -4.03 1.33 26.55
N ALA A 513 -5.04 1.36 25.67
CA ALA A 513 -4.87 1.14 24.24
C ALA A 513 -4.00 2.23 23.57
N HIS A 514 -4.09 3.47 24.04
CA HIS A 514 -3.30 4.59 23.53
C HIS A 514 -1.81 4.43 23.88
N TYR A 515 -1.53 3.72 24.98
CA TYR A 515 -0.19 3.40 25.45
C TYR A 515 0.34 2.06 24.91
N ALA A 516 -0.54 1.13 24.55
CA ALA A 516 -0.19 -0.25 24.22
C ALA A 516 0.83 -0.34 23.07
N ASP A 517 0.61 0.44 22.01
CA ASP A 517 1.48 0.51 20.83
C ASP A 517 2.35 1.78 20.81
N PHE A 518 2.36 2.55 21.90
CA PHE A 518 3.10 3.81 21.99
C PHE A 518 4.62 3.56 21.85
N PRO A 519 5.34 4.24 20.93
CA PRO A 519 6.75 3.95 20.66
C PRO A 519 7.67 4.01 21.89
N TRP A 520 7.39 4.93 22.84
CA TRP A 520 8.24 5.11 24.01
C TRP A 520 8.10 4.01 25.06
N ARG A 521 7.05 3.20 25.00
CA ARG A 521 6.86 2.06 25.91
C ARG A 521 8.01 1.05 25.72
N THR A 522 8.55 0.52 26.82
CA THR A 522 9.68 -0.45 26.83
C THR A 522 9.48 -1.63 25.88
N ALA A 523 8.25 -2.16 25.76
CA ALA A 523 7.95 -3.26 24.84
C ALA A 523 8.04 -2.90 23.34
N ASN A 524 8.04 -1.60 22.99
CA ASN A 524 7.91 -1.13 21.61
C ASN A 524 9.18 -0.48 21.05
N ASN A 525 10.24 -0.29 21.85
CA ASN A 525 11.51 0.27 21.37
C ASN A 525 12.73 -0.48 21.90
N ILE A 526 13.88 -0.21 21.28
CA ILE A 526 15.19 -0.78 21.63
C ILE A 526 16.06 0.16 22.49
N ASN A 527 15.50 1.30 22.96
CA ASN A 527 16.26 2.41 23.55
C ASN A 527 16.29 2.40 25.09
N ASN A 528 15.78 1.34 25.72
CA ASN A 528 15.79 1.17 27.18
C ASN A 528 15.19 2.36 27.96
N THR A 529 13.98 2.78 27.59
CA THR A 529 13.26 3.91 28.23
C THR A 529 12.89 3.66 29.70
N GLY A 530 12.85 2.39 30.12
CA GLY A 530 12.74 2.00 31.53
C GLY A 530 11.32 2.13 32.11
N PHE A 531 10.29 2.16 31.26
CA PHE A 531 8.91 2.10 31.73
C PHE A 531 8.56 0.68 32.21
N PRO A 532 7.71 0.57 33.25
CA PRO A 532 7.32 -0.70 33.84
C PRO A 532 6.61 -1.64 32.86
N GLU A 533 6.99 -2.92 32.93
CA GLU A 533 6.32 -4.04 32.27
C GLU A 533 6.07 -5.16 33.31
N PRO A 534 4.91 -5.85 33.29
CA PRO A 534 3.74 -5.52 32.48
C PRO A 534 3.18 -4.13 32.83
N VAL A 535 2.56 -3.47 31.84
CA VAL A 535 2.05 -2.10 32.01
C VAL A 535 1.09 -2.02 33.21
N PRO A 536 1.29 -1.08 34.16
CA PRO A 536 0.46 -0.92 35.33
C PRO A 536 -0.84 -0.17 34.97
N TYR A 537 -1.74 -0.82 34.24
CA TYR A 537 -3.05 -0.24 33.92
C TYR A 537 -3.85 0.00 35.20
N ALA A 538 -4.46 1.18 35.30
CA ALA A 538 -5.37 1.52 36.39
C ALA A 538 -6.74 0.87 36.12
N GLY A 539 -6.92 -0.31 36.71
CA GLY A 539 -8.03 -1.21 36.39
C GLY A 539 -7.98 -1.67 34.93
N ASP A 540 -9.15 -1.98 34.38
CA ASP A 540 -9.26 -2.57 33.03
C ASP A 540 -9.41 -1.54 31.90
N LYS A 541 -8.97 -0.28 32.08
CA LYS A 541 -9.07 0.72 31.01
C LYS A 541 -8.00 1.80 31.02
N ARG A 542 -7.68 2.37 32.19
CA ARG A 542 -6.95 3.64 32.28
C ARG A 542 -5.44 3.42 32.40
N ILE A 543 -4.68 4.47 32.12
CA ILE A 543 -3.22 4.48 32.22
C ILE A 543 -2.78 5.87 32.70
N PHE A 544 -1.71 5.94 33.51
CA PHE A 544 -1.20 7.17 34.10
C PHE A 544 0.33 7.16 34.14
N MET A 545 0.96 7.47 33.01
CA MET A 545 2.42 7.45 32.84
C MET A 545 3.06 8.84 32.81
N ALA A 546 2.29 9.93 32.88
CA ALA A 546 2.81 11.29 32.74
C ALA A 546 3.95 11.62 33.72
N GLU A 547 3.86 11.24 34.99
CA GLU A 547 4.92 11.50 35.97
C GLU A 547 6.24 10.83 35.57
N GLN A 548 6.19 9.58 35.12
CA GLN A 548 7.37 8.82 34.69
C GLN A 548 7.89 9.28 33.32
N PHE A 549 6.98 9.65 32.42
CA PHE A 549 7.33 10.10 31.07
C PHE A 549 8.00 11.47 31.11
N TYR A 550 7.47 12.39 31.90
CA TYR A 550 8.04 13.73 32.05
C TYR A 550 9.11 13.84 33.13
N ASP A 551 9.53 12.73 33.73
CA ASP A 551 10.66 12.70 34.68
C ASP A 551 12.00 12.82 33.95
N ILE A 552 12.63 13.99 34.13
CA ILE A 552 13.94 14.34 33.57
C ILE A 552 15.11 14.00 34.51
N SER A 553 14.88 13.36 35.66
CA SER A 553 15.98 12.89 36.52
C SER A 553 16.68 11.64 35.94
N ASN A 554 15.99 10.91 35.07
CA ASN A 554 16.58 9.83 34.29
C ASN A 554 17.36 10.39 33.09
N GLU A 555 18.69 10.32 33.15
CA GLU A 555 19.57 10.90 32.12
C GLU A 555 19.35 10.30 30.72
N ASN A 556 19.00 9.01 30.61
CA ASN A 556 18.70 8.40 29.31
C ASN A 556 17.41 9.00 28.71
N ARG A 557 16.31 9.01 29.47
CA ARG A 557 15.05 9.61 29.00
C ARG A 557 15.20 11.10 28.69
N LYS A 558 15.89 11.84 29.56
CA LYS A 558 16.18 13.26 29.36
C LYS A 558 16.93 13.50 28.05
N ALA A 559 17.93 12.68 27.72
CA ALA A 559 18.66 12.78 26.45
C ALA A 559 17.75 12.54 25.25
N ILE A 560 16.86 11.54 25.31
CA ILE A 560 15.89 11.25 24.24
C ILE A 560 14.88 12.41 24.08
N HIS A 561 14.34 12.95 25.18
CA HIS A 561 13.46 14.12 25.13
C HIS A 561 14.18 15.32 24.51
N LYS A 562 15.41 15.62 24.95
CA LYS A 562 16.21 16.73 24.42
C LYS A 562 16.41 16.59 22.91
N ALA A 563 16.82 15.40 22.46
CA ALA A 563 17.04 15.12 21.04
C ALA A 563 15.74 15.29 20.23
N TYR A 564 14.62 14.78 20.75
CA TYR A 564 13.33 14.87 20.07
C TYR A 564 12.82 16.32 19.98
N ILE A 565 12.90 17.10 21.06
CA ILE A 565 12.52 18.52 21.05
C ILE A 565 13.34 19.27 20.00
N ARG A 566 14.66 19.03 19.96
CA ARG A 566 15.53 19.64 18.95
C ARG A 566 15.15 19.22 17.55
N LYS A 567 14.85 17.94 17.30
CA LYS A 567 14.36 17.49 15.99
C LYS A 567 13.07 18.21 15.58
N CYS A 568 12.13 18.44 16.50
CA CYS A 568 10.92 19.21 16.23
C CYS A 568 11.23 20.65 15.77
N LEU A 569 12.28 21.28 16.28
CA LEU A 569 12.71 22.62 15.87
C LEU A 569 13.47 22.59 14.55
N GLU A 570 14.48 21.72 14.46
CA GLU A 570 15.39 21.55 13.31
C GLU A 570 14.63 21.24 12.03
N ASN A 571 13.56 20.44 12.10
CA ASN A 571 12.78 20.07 10.92
C ASN A 571 12.25 21.30 10.17
N PHE A 572 11.87 22.36 10.90
CA PHE A 572 11.25 23.55 10.34
C PHE A 572 12.23 24.72 10.18
N ASP A 573 13.54 24.47 10.19
CA ASP A 573 14.52 25.53 9.91
C ASP A 573 14.25 26.18 8.54
N GLY A 574 14.13 27.50 8.52
CA GLY A 574 13.79 28.28 7.33
C GLY A 574 12.28 28.43 7.07
N ASN A 575 11.40 27.80 7.86
CA ASN A 575 9.96 28.06 7.80
C ASN A 575 9.55 29.14 8.80
N SER A 576 8.65 30.02 8.36
CA SER A 576 8.12 31.12 9.19
C SER A 576 6.72 30.84 9.73
N GLY A 577 5.97 29.93 9.10
CA GLY A 577 4.57 29.65 9.37
C GLY A 577 4.30 28.57 10.42
N VAL A 578 5.26 28.27 11.31
CA VAL A 578 5.16 27.17 12.28
C VAL A 578 5.08 27.73 13.69
N ILE A 579 4.08 27.28 14.44
CA ILE A 579 3.95 27.53 15.88
C ILE A 579 4.21 26.21 16.62
N GLN A 580 5.19 26.21 17.51
CA GLN A 580 5.55 25.05 18.32
C GLN A 580 4.78 25.07 19.63
N LEU A 581 4.05 24.00 19.92
CA LEU A 581 3.43 23.77 21.22
C LEU A 581 4.09 22.55 21.88
N ILE A 582 4.12 22.54 23.21
CA ILE A 582 4.67 21.40 23.95
C ILE A 582 3.89 20.11 23.62
N GLY A 583 2.57 20.16 23.49
CA GLY A 583 1.82 19.02 23.02
C GLY A 583 0.30 19.19 23.07
N ALA A 584 -0.39 18.33 22.32
CA ALA A 584 -1.84 18.28 22.32
C ALA A 584 -2.34 17.77 23.68
N GLU A 585 -3.31 18.50 24.25
CA GLU A 585 -3.92 18.24 25.56
C GLU A 585 -2.92 18.19 26.72
N PHE A 586 -1.81 18.93 26.61
CA PHE A 586 -0.75 18.89 27.62
C PHE A 586 -1.24 19.32 29.01
N THR A 587 -1.03 18.44 29.98
CA THR A 587 -1.32 18.65 31.41
C THR A 587 -0.14 18.21 32.28
N GLY A 588 1.07 18.20 31.71
CA GLY A 588 2.29 17.76 32.36
C GLY A 588 2.82 18.74 33.42
N PRO A 589 3.85 18.33 34.16
CA PRO A 589 4.37 19.08 35.31
C PRO A 589 5.22 20.29 34.88
N LEU A 590 5.29 21.30 35.76
CA LEU A 590 6.03 22.54 35.54
C LEU A 590 7.51 22.31 35.18
N HIS A 591 8.18 21.37 35.84
CA HIS A 591 9.61 21.11 35.59
C HIS A 591 9.88 20.65 34.16
N PHE A 592 8.92 19.97 33.53
CA PHE A 592 9.05 19.55 32.14
C PHE A 592 8.79 20.70 31.17
N VAL A 593 7.86 21.61 31.50
CA VAL A 593 7.67 22.86 30.75
C VAL A 593 8.95 23.71 30.77
N GLN A 594 9.59 23.83 31.95
CA GLN A 594 10.88 24.51 32.10
C GLN A 594 11.96 23.84 31.24
N PHE A 595 12.09 22.51 31.34
CA PHE A 595 13.03 21.75 30.52
C PHE A 595 12.82 21.93 29.01
N TRP A 596 11.56 21.96 28.56
CA TRP A 596 11.21 22.18 27.15
C TRP A 596 11.62 23.57 26.68
N ILE A 597 11.29 24.62 27.45
CA ILE A 597 11.68 26.00 27.16
C ILE A 597 13.20 26.17 27.19
N ASP A 598 13.89 25.58 28.17
CA ASP A 598 15.34 25.68 28.29
C ASP A 598 16.04 24.97 27.13
N THR A 599 15.53 23.82 26.69
CA THR A 599 16.04 23.13 25.49
C THR A 599 15.86 24.00 24.23
N ILE A 600 14.74 24.70 24.10
CA ILE A 600 14.52 25.66 22.99
C ILE A 600 15.52 26.81 23.08
N LYS A 601 15.68 27.44 24.25
CA LYS A 601 16.65 28.54 24.43
C LYS A 601 18.08 28.14 24.11
N GLU A 602 18.49 26.94 24.49
CA GLU A 602 19.79 26.38 24.12
C GLU A 602 19.92 26.26 22.60
N TRP A 603 18.91 25.71 21.93
CA TRP A 603 18.88 25.59 20.47
C TRP A 603 18.89 26.95 19.75
N GLU A 604 18.11 27.93 20.22
CA GLU A 604 18.11 29.30 19.67
C GLU A 604 19.49 29.95 19.82
N LYS A 605 20.15 29.78 20.97
CA LYS A 605 21.51 30.30 21.21
C LYS A 605 22.55 29.67 20.28
N GLU A 606 22.42 28.38 20.01
CA GLU A 606 23.35 27.64 19.13
C GLU A 606 23.14 27.96 17.65
N THR A 607 21.89 28.15 17.21
CA THR A 607 21.53 28.25 15.79
C THR A 607 21.23 29.68 15.32
N GLY A 608 20.95 30.61 16.25
CA GLY A 608 20.49 31.96 15.95
C GLY A 608 19.06 32.04 15.39
N LYS A 609 18.31 30.94 15.46
CA LYS A 609 16.93 30.84 14.96
C LYS A 609 15.93 31.15 16.07
N HIS A 610 14.77 31.68 15.70
CA HIS A 610 13.74 32.13 16.64
C HIS A 610 12.36 31.56 16.27
N PRO A 611 12.02 30.34 16.74
CA PRO A 611 10.75 29.71 16.45
C PRO A 611 9.63 30.40 17.25
N ILE A 612 8.41 30.41 16.71
CA ILE A 612 7.26 30.92 17.45
C ILE A 612 6.79 29.83 18.42
N ILE A 613 6.79 30.15 19.71
CA ILE A 613 6.43 29.24 20.81
C ILE A 613 5.04 29.60 21.35
N GLY A 614 4.13 28.62 21.40
CA GLY A 614 2.86 28.74 22.12
C GLY A 614 2.96 28.11 23.51
N LEU A 615 2.51 28.83 24.53
CA LEU A 615 2.53 28.43 25.95
C LEU A 615 1.13 28.24 26.52
#